data_AF-A0A7S3M9D4-F1
#
_entry.id   AF-A0A7S3M9D4-F1
#
_cell.length_a   1.000
_cell.length_b   1.000
_cell.length_c   1.000
_cell.angle_alpha   90.00
_cell.angle_beta   90.00
_cell.angle_gamma   90.00
#
_symmetry.space_group_name_H-M   'P 1'
#
loop_
_entity.id
_entity.type
_entity.pdbx_description
1 polymer ?
#
loop_
_entity_poly.entity_id
_entity_poly.type
_entity_poly.pdbx_seq_one_letter_code
_entity_poly.pdbx_strand_id
1 'polypeptide(L)'
;VKDLRGNPFIGNTADQPISVSVFTPDTTAPQLLSWTLDLSLHRFSLIFNEFVSYSTVRPSSLELLSSSNLASPSLVRFQLTNYSKLYQGDVTQNEVLLDLELYRQDAFALESLVPQGLGINVSNTFLAISNLSDIFGNAQQGVQIVQASEVTPDTVSPKLEAFDFDYNSLGSAAIVTAYFSKVIEISSFDCHDFEMRSSPSASSLHVVHFS
;
A
#
# COMPACT_ATOMS: atom_id res chain seq x y z
N VAL A 1 25.76 -9.82 43.71
CA VAL A 1 24.77 -10.79 44.25
C VAL A 1 25.39 -11.43 45.50
N LYS A 2 24.64 -11.85 46.52
CA LYS A 2 25.17 -12.58 47.70
C LYS A 2 24.27 -13.78 48.00
N ASP A 3 24.82 -14.85 48.54
CA ASP A 3 24.02 -16.01 48.96
C ASP A 3 23.33 -15.76 50.32
N LEU A 4 22.52 -16.74 50.77
CA LEU A 4 21.77 -16.70 52.03
C LEU A 4 22.65 -16.67 53.29
N ARG A 5 23.95 -16.91 53.16
CA ARG A 5 24.94 -16.84 54.24
C ARG A 5 25.82 -15.59 54.12
N GLY A 6 25.51 -14.70 53.18
CA GLY A 6 26.20 -13.43 52.97
C GLY A 6 27.45 -13.52 52.09
N ASN A 7 27.75 -14.68 51.50
CA ASN A 7 28.91 -14.84 50.63
C ASN A 7 28.68 -14.08 49.32
N PRO A 8 29.58 -13.17 48.92
CA PRO A 8 29.43 -12.44 47.68
C PRO A 8 29.63 -13.33 46.46
N PHE A 9 28.70 -13.24 45.52
CA PHE A 9 28.90 -13.67 44.14
C PHE A 9 29.95 -12.75 43.53
N ILE A 10 31.15 -13.31 43.34
CA ILE A 10 32.35 -12.63 42.82
C ILE A 10 32.29 -12.39 41.31
N GLY A 11 31.22 -12.82 40.65
CA GLY A 11 30.99 -12.65 39.22
C GLY A 11 31.73 -13.67 38.37
N ASN A 12 31.33 -13.75 37.10
CA ASN A 12 32.12 -14.40 36.06
C ASN A 12 32.98 -13.27 35.47
N THR A 13 34.30 -13.34 35.63
CA THR A 13 35.20 -12.30 35.08
C THR A 13 35.27 -12.43 33.56
N ALA A 14 35.74 -11.39 32.87
CA ALA A 14 36.01 -11.45 31.42
C ALA A 14 36.97 -12.61 31.06
N ASP A 15 37.78 -13.07 32.01
CA ASP A 15 38.73 -14.18 31.89
C ASP A 15 38.11 -15.56 32.13
N GLN A 16 36.84 -15.64 32.57
CA GLN A 16 36.09 -16.88 32.78
C GLN A 16 34.67 -16.77 32.21
N PRO A 17 34.53 -16.58 30.88
CA PRO A 17 33.21 -16.56 30.25
C PRO A 17 32.52 -17.92 30.42
N ILE A 18 31.23 -17.89 30.78
CA ILE A 18 30.40 -19.09 30.74
C ILE A 18 29.86 -19.23 29.31
N SER A 19 30.30 -20.27 28.61
CA SER A 19 29.74 -20.62 27.31
C SER A 19 28.34 -21.20 27.47
N VAL A 20 27.45 -20.84 26.55
CA VAL A 20 26.15 -21.51 26.44
C VAL A 20 26.39 -22.98 26.08
N SER A 21 25.80 -23.91 26.85
CA SER A 21 25.96 -25.35 26.61
C SER A 21 25.05 -25.84 25.49
N VAL A 22 23.88 -25.21 25.33
CA VAL A 22 22.92 -25.47 24.25
C VAL A 22 22.29 -24.15 23.83
N PHE A 23 22.45 -23.80 22.56
CA PHE A 23 21.73 -22.72 21.90
C PHE A 23 20.74 -23.35 20.93
N THR A 24 19.45 -23.06 21.11
CA THR A 24 18.40 -23.45 20.16
C THR A 24 18.10 -22.24 19.29
N PRO A 25 18.55 -22.20 18.02
CA PRO A 25 18.22 -21.10 17.13
C PRO A 25 16.72 -21.09 16.85
N ASP A 26 16.19 -19.89 16.58
CA ASP A 26 14.87 -19.78 15.99
C ASP A 26 14.87 -20.39 14.58
N THR A 27 13.81 -21.10 14.26
CA THR A 27 13.61 -21.77 12.96
C THR A 27 12.23 -21.47 12.37
N THR A 28 11.45 -20.61 13.02
CA THR A 28 10.11 -20.23 12.55
C THR A 28 10.28 -19.20 11.45
N ALA A 29 9.52 -19.33 10.36
CA ALA A 29 9.55 -18.38 9.26
C ALA A 29 8.30 -17.49 9.29
N PRO A 30 8.39 -16.24 8.80
CA PRO A 30 7.27 -15.32 8.88
C PRO A 30 6.15 -15.74 7.93
N GLN A 31 4.93 -15.61 8.42
CA GLN A 31 3.69 -15.88 7.70
C GLN A 31 2.73 -14.72 7.89
N LEU A 32 2.08 -14.30 6.80
CA LEU A 32 1.02 -13.29 6.87
C LEU A 32 -0.23 -13.93 7.48
N LEU A 33 -0.70 -13.41 8.61
CA LEU A 33 -1.89 -13.92 9.29
C LEU A 33 -3.16 -13.26 8.75
N SER A 34 -3.14 -11.94 8.61
CA SER A 34 -4.25 -11.15 8.09
C SER A 34 -3.74 -9.86 7.47
N TRP A 35 -4.57 -9.26 6.61
CA TRP A 35 -4.30 -7.95 6.08
C TRP A 35 -5.58 -7.23 5.67
N THR A 36 -5.56 -5.91 5.70
CA THR A 36 -6.68 -5.05 5.28
C THR A 36 -6.25 -4.12 4.16
N LEU A 37 -7.22 -3.72 3.34
CA LEU A 37 -7.07 -2.72 2.30
C LEU A 37 -8.04 -1.57 2.57
N ASP A 38 -7.52 -0.36 2.74
CA ASP A 38 -8.32 0.87 2.78
C ASP A 38 -8.04 1.69 1.52
N LEU A 39 -9.02 1.73 0.62
CA LEU A 39 -8.93 2.52 -0.62
C LEU A 39 -9.26 4.00 -0.41
N SER A 40 -9.91 4.38 0.69
CA SER A 40 -10.13 5.80 1.02
C SER A 40 -8.84 6.46 1.54
N LEU A 41 -7.98 5.68 2.22
CA LEU A 41 -6.69 6.12 2.75
C LEU A 41 -5.47 5.60 1.96
N HIS A 42 -5.70 4.82 0.91
CA HIS A 42 -4.69 4.13 0.10
C HIS A 42 -3.65 3.38 0.93
N ARG A 43 -4.12 2.64 1.94
CA ARG A 43 -3.27 1.99 2.95
C ARG A 43 -3.56 0.50 3.08
N PHE A 44 -2.51 -0.25 3.38
CA PHE A 44 -2.57 -1.65 3.75
C PHE A 44 -2.12 -1.78 5.20
N SER A 45 -2.77 -2.65 5.96
CA SER A 45 -2.25 -3.16 7.23
C SER A 45 -1.98 -4.64 7.08
N LEU A 46 -0.78 -5.10 7.47
CA LEU A 46 -0.31 -6.47 7.35
C LEU A 46 0.09 -6.97 8.74
N ILE A 47 -0.50 -8.07 9.20
CA ILE A 47 -0.22 -8.66 10.51
C ILE A 47 0.47 -10.02 10.31
N PHE A 48 1.62 -10.20 10.95
CA PHE A 48 2.45 -11.40 10.84
C PHE A 48 2.50 -12.21 12.15
N ASN A 49 2.84 -13.50 12.06
CA ASN A 49 3.03 -14.36 13.24
C ASN A 49 4.27 -13.99 14.07
N GLU A 50 5.23 -13.29 13.49
CA GLU A 50 6.48 -12.86 14.12
C GLU A 50 7.04 -11.58 13.46
N PHE A 51 8.12 -11.04 14.02
CA PHE A 51 8.77 -9.84 13.47
C PHE A 51 9.44 -10.11 12.13
N VAL A 52 8.90 -9.51 11.07
CA VAL A 52 9.51 -9.52 9.74
C VAL A 52 10.62 -8.47 9.66
N SER A 53 11.71 -8.81 8.99
CA SER A 53 12.78 -7.86 8.70
C SER A 53 12.33 -6.85 7.64
N TYR A 54 12.34 -5.56 7.98
CA TYR A 54 11.99 -4.47 7.05
C TYR A 54 12.90 -4.41 5.81
N SER A 55 14.10 -4.99 5.85
CA SER A 55 14.97 -5.04 4.68
C SER A 55 14.51 -6.04 3.62
N THR A 56 13.65 -6.99 3.99
CA THR A 56 13.13 -8.03 3.09
C THR A 56 11.67 -7.82 2.69
N VAL A 57 10.88 -7.08 3.47
CA VAL A 57 9.60 -6.56 2.99
C VAL A 57 9.87 -5.49 1.93
N ARG A 58 9.66 -5.85 0.66
CA ARG A 58 9.70 -4.90 -0.45
C ARG A 58 8.30 -4.79 -1.02
N PRO A 59 7.77 -3.58 -1.22
CA PRO A 59 6.47 -3.46 -1.88
C PRO A 59 6.44 -4.18 -3.22
N SER A 60 7.55 -4.20 -3.97
CA SER A 60 7.67 -4.96 -5.21
C SER A 60 7.60 -6.48 -5.09
N SER A 61 7.47 -7.06 -3.90
CA SER A 61 7.17 -8.50 -3.71
C SER A 61 5.71 -8.77 -3.35
N LEU A 62 4.87 -7.72 -3.34
CA LEU A 62 3.45 -7.77 -3.01
C LEU A 62 2.60 -7.63 -4.27
N GLU A 63 1.79 -8.64 -4.55
CA GLU A 63 0.87 -8.65 -5.69
C GLU A 63 -0.57 -8.79 -5.21
N LEU A 64 -1.43 -7.84 -5.58
CA LEU A 64 -2.87 -7.94 -5.37
C LEU A 64 -3.50 -8.77 -6.48
N LEU A 65 -4.44 -9.63 -6.11
CA LEU A 65 -5.13 -10.55 -7.00
C LEU A 65 -6.64 -10.47 -6.78
N SER A 66 -7.42 -10.55 -7.86
CA SER A 66 -8.88 -10.61 -7.76
C SER A 66 -9.41 -12.01 -7.41
N SER A 67 -8.54 -13.02 -7.46
CA SER A 67 -8.86 -14.41 -7.12
C SER A 67 -7.62 -15.15 -6.63
N SER A 68 -7.79 -16.09 -5.71
CA SER A 68 -6.73 -17.02 -5.32
C SER A 68 -6.43 -18.09 -6.38
N ASN A 69 -7.31 -18.27 -7.38
CA ASN A 69 -7.06 -19.18 -8.51
C ASN A 69 -6.23 -18.48 -9.60
N LEU A 70 -4.92 -18.71 -9.59
CA LEU A 70 -3.98 -18.11 -10.55
C LEU A 70 -4.21 -18.53 -12.02
N ALA A 71 -4.97 -19.61 -12.25
CA ALA A 71 -5.33 -20.08 -13.58
C ALA A 71 -6.67 -19.49 -14.09
N SER A 72 -7.33 -18.64 -13.32
CA SER A 72 -8.60 -18.03 -13.73
C SER A 72 -8.41 -17.14 -14.97
N PRO A 73 -9.24 -17.28 -16.03
CA PRO A 73 -9.15 -16.44 -17.22
C PRO A 73 -9.58 -14.99 -16.95
N SER A 74 -10.31 -14.73 -15.86
CA SER A 74 -10.74 -13.40 -15.42
C SER A 74 -9.87 -12.84 -14.29
N LEU A 75 -8.69 -13.44 -14.04
CA LEU A 75 -7.78 -12.95 -13.01
C LEU A 75 -7.27 -11.55 -13.36
N VAL A 76 -7.55 -10.61 -12.48
CA VAL A 76 -6.92 -9.29 -12.46
C VAL A 76 -5.83 -9.32 -11.41
N ARG A 77 -4.64 -8.81 -11.77
CA ARG A 77 -3.47 -8.78 -10.90
C ARG A 77 -2.82 -7.41 -10.93
N PHE A 78 -2.26 -7.01 -9.80
CA PHE A 78 -1.53 -5.76 -9.67
C PHE A 78 -0.30 -5.95 -8.80
N GLN A 79 0.87 -5.82 -9.41
CA GLN A 79 2.15 -5.85 -8.70
C GLN A 79 2.47 -4.43 -8.21
N LEU A 80 2.64 -4.28 -6.90
CA LEU A 80 3.09 -3.02 -6.32
C LEU A 80 4.51 -2.68 -6.77
N THR A 81 4.86 -1.40 -6.78
CA THR A 81 6.20 -0.92 -7.15
C THR A 81 6.93 -0.39 -5.92
N ASN A 82 8.22 -0.05 -6.07
CA ASN A 82 9.00 0.53 -4.97
C ASN A 82 8.62 1.99 -4.64
N TYR A 83 7.57 2.54 -5.26
CA TYR A 83 7.03 3.85 -4.92
C TYR A 83 6.13 3.81 -3.69
N SER A 84 5.60 2.64 -3.32
CA SER A 84 4.91 2.46 -2.04
C SER A 84 5.88 2.53 -0.85
N LYS A 85 5.41 3.03 0.29
CA LYS A 85 6.22 3.18 1.50
C LYS A 85 5.76 2.27 2.62
N LEU A 86 6.73 1.66 3.29
CA LEU A 86 6.51 0.84 4.47
C LEU A 86 6.72 1.68 5.72
N TYR A 87 5.83 1.48 6.69
CA TYR A 87 5.91 2.05 8.02
C TYR A 87 5.74 0.94 9.05
N GLN A 88 6.29 1.19 10.23
CA GLN A 88 6.04 0.34 11.37
C GLN A 88 4.64 0.63 11.92
N GLY A 89 3.81 -0.41 11.99
CA GLY A 89 2.51 -0.36 12.65
C GLY A 89 2.63 -0.66 14.15
N ASP A 90 1.58 -1.24 14.73
CA ASP A 90 1.58 -1.76 16.08
C ASP A 90 2.60 -2.90 16.24
N VAL A 91 3.71 -2.58 16.89
CA VAL A 91 4.81 -3.52 17.18
C VAL A 91 4.37 -4.67 18.07
N THR A 92 3.32 -4.52 18.87
CA THR A 92 2.83 -5.60 19.73
C THR A 92 2.07 -6.67 18.95
N GLN A 93 1.66 -6.35 17.71
CA GLN A 93 0.95 -7.24 16.80
C GLN A 93 1.80 -7.67 15.59
N ASN A 94 3.09 -7.31 15.56
CA ASN A 94 3.95 -7.49 14.38
C ASN A 94 3.34 -6.84 13.12
N GLU A 95 2.71 -5.67 13.26
CA GLU A 95 2.04 -4.99 12.16
C GLU A 95 3.02 -4.20 11.29
N VAL A 96 2.83 -4.32 9.98
CA VAL A 96 3.49 -3.49 8.96
C VAL A 96 2.41 -2.72 8.20
N LEU A 97 2.59 -1.42 8.06
CA LEU A 97 1.71 -0.56 7.28
C LEU A 97 2.36 -0.26 5.93
N LEU A 98 1.57 -0.32 4.85
CA LEU A 98 1.99 0.13 3.53
C LEU A 98 1.14 1.33 3.11
N ASP A 99 1.79 2.41 2.69
CA ASP A 99 1.16 3.62 2.17
C ASP A 99 1.43 3.72 0.66
N LEU A 100 0.37 3.83 -0.13
CA LEU A 100 0.46 4.05 -1.57
C LEU A 100 0.36 5.54 -1.94
N GLU A 101 -0.06 6.41 -1.03
CA GLU A 101 -0.48 7.78 -1.33
C GLU A 101 0.69 8.74 -1.50
N LEU A 102 1.84 8.49 -0.87
CA LEU A 102 2.95 9.45 -0.90
C LEU A 102 3.42 9.82 -2.32
N TYR A 103 3.44 8.83 -3.23
CA TYR A 103 3.80 9.04 -4.63
C TYR A 103 2.62 8.84 -5.59
N ARG A 104 1.46 8.39 -5.09
CA ARG A 104 0.20 8.14 -5.79
C ARG A 104 0.25 7.18 -6.99
N GLN A 105 1.43 6.75 -7.44
CA GLN A 105 1.58 5.91 -8.61
C GLN A 105 0.90 4.55 -8.43
N ASP A 106 1.17 3.87 -7.32
CA ASP A 106 0.54 2.57 -7.04
C ASP A 106 -0.94 2.74 -6.65
N ALA A 107 -1.28 3.83 -5.95
CA ALA A 107 -2.67 4.16 -5.59
C ALA A 107 -3.55 4.31 -6.84
N PHE A 108 -3.14 5.16 -7.80
CA PHE A 108 -3.88 5.40 -9.04
C PHE A 108 -3.89 4.18 -9.95
N ALA A 109 -2.77 3.45 -10.03
CA ALA A 109 -2.74 2.20 -10.78
C ALA A 109 -3.75 1.18 -10.21
N LEU A 110 -3.82 1.03 -8.89
CA LEU A 110 -4.79 0.17 -8.23
C LEU A 110 -6.24 0.65 -8.46
N GLU A 111 -6.52 1.95 -8.29
CA GLU A 111 -7.84 2.52 -8.54
C GLU A 111 -8.35 2.23 -9.96
N SER A 112 -7.48 2.33 -10.97
CA SER A 112 -7.85 2.05 -12.36
C SER A 112 -8.22 0.58 -12.64
N LEU A 113 -7.89 -0.33 -11.72
CA LEU A 113 -8.23 -1.76 -11.78
C LEU A 113 -9.50 -2.10 -10.98
N VAL A 114 -10.01 -1.19 -10.16
CA VAL A 114 -11.24 -1.41 -9.39
C VAL A 114 -12.44 -1.73 -10.29
N PRO A 115 -12.68 -1.01 -11.42
CA PRO A 115 -13.76 -1.35 -12.36
C PRO A 115 -13.59 -2.74 -13.00
N GLN A 116 -12.38 -3.31 -13.00
CA GLN A 116 -12.09 -4.65 -13.52
C GLN A 116 -12.31 -5.76 -12.49
N GLY A 117 -12.71 -5.41 -11.25
CA GLY A 117 -13.08 -6.37 -10.22
C GLY A 117 -11.97 -6.69 -9.20
N LEU A 118 -10.95 -5.84 -9.05
CA LEU A 118 -9.94 -5.97 -8.00
C LEU A 118 -10.24 -4.99 -6.85
N GLY A 119 -10.17 -5.44 -5.59
CA GLY A 119 -10.24 -4.50 -4.45
C GLY A 119 -11.63 -3.95 -4.12
N ILE A 120 -12.72 -4.54 -4.64
CA ILE A 120 -14.09 -4.04 -4.39
C ILE A 120 -14.61 -4.51 -3.03
N ASN A 121 -14.33 -5.76 -2.67
CA ASN A 121 -14.75 -6.38 -1.41
C ASN A 121 -13.80 -7.53 -1.05
N VAL A 122 -13.99 -8.14 0.12
CA VAL A 122 -13.13 -9.23 0.58
C VAL A 122 -13.10 -10.42 -0.39
N SER A 123 -14.18 -10.72 -1.12
CA SER A 123 -14.26 -11.91 -2.00
C SER A 123 -13.41 -11.82 -3.26
N ASN A 124 -13.02 -10.61 -3.67
CA ASN A 124 -12.20 -10.35 -4.85
C ASN A 124 -10.90 -9.61 -4.52
N THR A 125 -10.38 -9.81 -3.32
CA THR A 125 -9.19 -9.10 -2.84
C THR A 125 -8.29 -10.08 -2.10
N PHE A 126 -7.20 -10.46 -2.75
CA PHE A 126 -6.18 -11.37 -2.22
C PHE A 126 -4.80 -10.73 -2.37
N LEU A 127 -3.90 -11.03 -1.45
CA LEU A 127 -2.51 -10.59 -1.48
C LEU A 127 -1.61 -11.82 -1.63
N ALA A 128 -0.85 -11.85 -2.71
CA ALA A 128 0.27 -12.75 -2.87
C ALA A 128 1.53 -12.09 -2.32
N ILE A 129 2.22 -12.80 -1.42
CA ILE A 129 3.42 -12.34 -0.75
C ILE A 129 4.46 -13.46 -0.72
N SER A 130 5.72 -13.10 -0.94
CA SER A 130 6.85 -14.02 -0.94
C SER A 130 8.15 -13.30 -0.59
N ASN A 131 9.22 -14.07 -0.44
CA ASN A 131 10.58 -13.57 -0.17
C ASN A 131 10.71 -12.78 1.14
N LEU A 132 9.89 -13.10 2.14
CA LEU A 132 10.00 -12.54 3.48
C LEU A 132 11.06 -13.27 4.30
N SER A 133 11.69 -12.55 5.23
CA SER A 133 12.49 -13.16 6.29
C SER A 133 12.23 -12.46 7.62
N ASP A 134 12.38 -13.18 8.72
CA ASP A 134 12.38 -12.59 10.05
C ASP A 134 13.71 -11.85 10.35
N ILE A 135 13.84 -11.36 11.58
CA ILE A 135 15.07 -10.72 12.09
C ILE A 135 16.19 -11.71 12.45
N PHE A 136 15.90 -13.02 12.48
CA PHE A 136 16.86 -14.08 12.79
C PHE A 136 17.39 -14.82 11.53
N GLY A 137 16.88 -14.46 10.35
CA GLY A 137 17.29 -15.00 9.05
C GLY A 137 16.44 -16.17 8.54
N ASN A 138 15.36 -16.52 9.21
CA ASN A 138 14.42 -17.54 8.75
C ASN A 138 13.58 -16.97 7.60
N ALA A 139 13.61 -17.64 6.46
CA ALA A 139 12.95 -17.18 5.24
C ALA A 139 11.64 -17.94 4.96
N GLN A 140 10.62 -17.20 4.52
CA GLN A 140 9.37 -17.74 4.02
C GLN A 140 9.63 -18.67 2.82
N GLN A 141 8.97 -19.82 2.81
CA GLN A 141 9.03 -20.76 1.71
C GLN A 141 7.84 -20.56 0.76
N GLY A 142 8.11 -20.26 -0.50
CA GLY A 142 7.10 -20.12 -1.54
C GLY A 142 6.25 -18.84 -1.45
N VAL A 143 5.22 -18.80 -2.30
CA VAL A 143 4.24 -17.70 -2.33
C VAL A 143 3.08 -18.06 -1.41
N GLN A 144 2.73 -17.14 -0.52
CA GLN A 144 1.50 -17.21 0.27
C GLN A 144 0.45 -16.32 -0.39
N ILE A 145 -0.77 -16.83 -0.58
CA ILE A 145 -1.91 -16.03 -1.06
C ILE A 145 -2.94 -15.96 0.07
N VAL A 146 -3.22 -14.75 0.56
CA VAL A 146 -4.11 -14.52 1.69
C VAL A 146 -5.24 -13.60 1.26
N GLN A 147 -6.48 -13.96 1.54
CA GLN A 147 -7.64 -13.09 1.33
C GLN A 147 -7.60 -11.91 2.31
N ALA A 148 -8.01 -10.73 1.87
CA ALA A 148 -8.16 -9.58 2.76
C ALA A 148 -9.18 -9.90 3.87
N SER A 149 -8.87 -9.54 5.11
CA SER A 149 -9.82 -9.63 6.21
C SER A 149 -10.84 -8.49 6.18
N GLU A 150 -10.47 -7.36 5.60
CA GLU A 150 -11.34 -6.19 5.41
C GLU A 150 -10.92 -5.43 4.15
N VAL A 151 -11.91 -4.88 3.45
CA VAL A 151 -11.72 -3.97 2.33
C VAL A 151 -12.63 -2.77 2.55
N THR A 152 -12.04 -1.60 2.78
CA THR A 152 -12.75 -0.33 2.89
C THR A 152 -12.83 0.31 1.51
N PRO A 153 -14.03 0.45 0.92
CA PRO A 153 -14.18 1.07 -0.38
C PRO A 153 -13.82 2.56 -0.31
N ASP A 154 -13.42 3.09 -1.45
CA ASP A 154 -13.15 4.50 -1.60
C ASP A 154 -14.46 5.31 -1.64
N THR A 155 -14.58 6.30 -0.75
CA THR A 155 -15.74 7.19 -0.65
C THR A 155 -15.38 8.66 -0.88
N VAL A 156 -14.12 8.95 -1.20
CA VAL A 156 -13.62 10.32 -1.34
C VAL A 156 -13.96 10.83 -2.75
N SER A 157 -14.69 11.96 -2.83
CA SER A 157 -15.02 12.56 -4.12
C SER A 157 -13.79 13.16 -4.83
N PRO A 158 -13.69 13.05 -6.16
CA PRO A 158 -12.62 13.68 -6.92
C PRO A 158 -12.72 15.21 -6.85
N LYS A 159 -11.57 15.88 -6.94
CA LYS A 159 -11.47 17.34 -7.04
C LYS A 159 -10.65 17.72 -8.25
N LEU A 160 -11.04 18.78 -8.94
CA LEU A 160 -10.16 19.46 -9.89
C LEU A 160 -9.12 20.26 -9.09
N GLU A 161 -7.84 19.90 -9.22
CA GLU A 161 -6.75 20.53 -8.47
C GLU A 161 -6.10 21.67 -9.27
N ALA A 162 -5.97 21.48 -10.58
CA ALA A 162 -5.38 22.47 -11.48
C ALA A 162 -5.90 22.28 -12.90
N PHE A 163 -5.68 23.28 -13.75
CA PHE A 163 -5.82 23.14 -15.19
C PHE A 163 -4.82 24.03 -15.91
N ASP A 164 -4.39 23.58 -17.09
CA ASP A 164 -3.63 24.39 -18.04
C ASP A 164 -4.52 24.72 -19.24
N PHE A 165 -4.35 25.93 -19.77
CA PHE A 165 -5.03 26.40 -20.97
C PHE A 165 -3.98 26.77 -22.02
N ASP A 166 -3.89 25.98 -23.07
CA ASP A 166 -3.04 26.25 -24.23
C ASP A 166 -3.90 26.73 -25.40
N TYR A 167 -3.63 27.95 -25.84
CA TYR A 167 -4.21 28.52 -27.04
C TYR A 167 -3.13 28.69 -28.10
N ASN A 168 -3.06 27.73 -29.03
CA ASN A 168 -2.20 27.86 -30.18
C ASN A 168 -2.84 28.81 -31.21
N SER A 169 -2.31 30.02 -31.32
CA SER A 169 -2.77 31.01 -32.33
C SER A 169 -2.68 30.53 -33.80
N LEU A 170 -2.03 29.40 -34.08
CA LEU A 170 -1.88 28.79 -35.41
C LEU A 170 -2.78 27.56 -35.64
N GLY A 171 -3.53 27.10 -34.62
CA GLY A 171 -4.45 25.96 -34.71
C GLY A 171 -5.80 26.30 -34.09
N SER A 172 -6.89 26.03 -34.80
CA SER A 172 -8.25 26.50 -34.46
C SER A 172 -8.87 25.92 -33.16
N ALA A 173 -8.10 25.30 -32.28
CA ALA A 173 -8.60 24.68 -31.05
C ALA A 173 -7.74 25.08 -29.84
N ALA A 174 -8.41 25.54 -28.78
CA ALA A 174 -7.81 25.65 -27.46
C ALA A 174 -7.76 24.25 -26.81
N ILE A 175 -6.66 23.94 -26.14
CA ILE A 175 -6.50 22.70 -25.37
C ILE A 175 -6.59 23.06 -23.89
N VAL A 176 -7.48 22.36 -23.17
CA VAL A 176 -7.50 22.40 -21.70
C VAL A 176 -7.01 21.07 -21.17
N THR A 177 -5.98 21.13 -20.34
CA THR A 177 -5.49 19.97 -19.58
C THR A 177 -5.95 20.11 -18.15
N ALA A 178 -6.78 19.18 -17.67
CA ALA A 178 -7.31 19.19 -16.31
C ALA A 178 -6.57 18.16 -15.44
N TYR A 179 -6.22 18.58 -14.22
CA TYR A 179 -5.53 17.75 -13.22
C TYR A 179 -6.47 17.47 -12.07
N PHE A 180 -6.82 16.20 -11.88
CA PHE A 180 -7.72 15.76 -10.83
C PHE A 180 -6.97 15.10 -9.67
N SER A 181 -7.54 15.16 -8.49
CA SER A 181 -6.99 14.54 -7.28
C SER A 181 -7.07 13.01 -7.29
N LYS A 182 -7.77 12.40 -8.26
CA LYS A 182 -8.05 10.97 -8.36
C LYS A 182 -8.13 10.50 -9.80
N VAL A 183 -8.11 9.19 -10.02
CA VAL A 183 -8.38 8.60 -11.33
C VAL A 183 -9.82 8.88 -11.73
N ILE A 184 -10.01 9.43 -12.92
CA ILE A 184 -11.34 9.72 -13.48
C ILE A 184 -11.67 8.71 -14.56
N GLU A 185 -12.89 8.17 -14.50
CA GLU A 185 -13.43 7.33 -15.56
C GLU A 185 -13.75 8.20 -16.79
N ILE A 186 -12.95 8.09 -17.86
CA ILE A 186 -13.08 8.94 -19.05
C ILE A 186 -14.46 8.79 -19.73
N SER A 187 -15.07 7.60 -19.68
CA SER A 187 -16.43 7.38 -20.23
C SER A 187 -17.52 8.16 -19.49
N SER A 188 -17.26 8.57 -18.25
CA SER A 188 -18.19 9.38 -17.45
C SER A 188 -17.95 10.89 -17.62
N PHE A 189 -16.87 11.27 -18.30
CA PHE A 189 -16.49 12.67 -18.46
C PHE A 189 -17.42 13.37 -19.46
N ASP A 190 -18.20 14.33 -18.99
CA ASP A 190 -18.95 15.26 -19.82
C ASP A 190 -18.29 16.64 -19.77
N CYS A 191 -17.85 17.15 -20.92
CA CYS A 191 -17.23 18.47 -20.99
C CYS A 191 -18.24 19.60 -20.68
N HIS A 192 -19.55 19.37 -20.85
CA HIS A 192 -20.59 20.35 -20.54
C HIS A 192 -20.72 20.63 -19.03
N ASP A 193 -20.19 19.74 -18.17
CA ASP A 193 -20.16 19.95 -16.72
C ASP A 193 -19.14 21.02 -16.28
N PHE A 194 -18.28 21.47 -17.20
CA PHE A 194 -17.25 22.45 -16.93
C PHE A 194 -17.59 23.81 -17.56
N GLU A 195 -17.33 24.89 -16.83
CA GLU A 195 -17.41 26.26 -17.34
C GLU A 195 -16.11 27.01 -17.06
N MET A 196 -15.59 27.71 -18.06
CA MET A 196 -14.51 28.68 -17.87
C MET A 196 -15.10 30.06 -17.63
N ARG A 197 -14.68 30.72 -16.54
CA ARG A 197 -15.19 32.03 -16.13
C ARG A 197 -14.08 33.06 -16.08
N SER A 198 -14.33 34.24 -16.64
CA SER A 198 -13.39 35.37 -16.59
C SER A 198 -13.31 36.07 -15.23
N SER A 199 -14.20 35.74 -14.29
CA SER A 199 -14.27 36.36 -12.96
C SER A 199 -14.90 35.42 -11.95
N PRO A 200 -14.47 35.44 -10.67
CA PRO A 200 -15.12 34.71 -9.59
C PRO A 200 -16.49 35.28 -9.21
N SER A 201 -16.82 36.51 -9.63
CA SER A 201 -18.11 37.16 -9.35
C SER A 201 -18.93 37.40 -10.61
N ALA A 202 -20.25 37.25 -10.51
CA ALA A 202 -21.18 37.38 -11.64
C ALA A 202 -21.25 38.76 -12.31
N SER A 203 -20.62 39.80 -11.74
CA SER A 203 -20.72 41.19 -12.20
C SER A 203 -19.94 41.52 -13.48
N SER A 204 -19.05 40.64 -13.94
CA SER A 204 -18.32 40.76 -15.23
C SER A 204 -17.98 39.39 -15.80
N LEU A 205 -19.02 38.59 -16.05
CA LEU A 205 -18.91 37.18 -16.39
C LEU A 205 -18.90 36.97 -17.91
N HIS A 206 -17.77 36.57 -18.46
CA HIS A 206 -17.73 35.82 -19.70
C HIS A 206 -17.60 34.33 -19.35
N VAL A 207 -18.56 33.54 -19.83
CA VAL A 207 -18.56 32.07 -19.71
C VAL A 207 -18.22 31.48 -21.06
N VAL A 208 -17.25 30.57 -21.08
CA VAL A 208 -17.00 29.69 -22.22
C VAL A 208 -17.45 28.29 -21.81
N HIS A 209 -18.40 27.75 -22.56
CA HIS A 209 -18.81 26.35 -22.46
C HIS A 209 -17.95 25.51 -23.39
N PHE A 210 -17.55 24.33 -22.93
CA PHE A 210 -16.89 23.35 -23.77
C PHE A 210 -17.91 22.69 -24.72
N SER A 211 -17.43 22.25 -25.88
CA SER A 211 -18.21 21.62 -26.96
C SER A 211 -17.58 20.30 -27.38
#